data_AF-A0A7W9ZH54-F1
#
_entry.id   AF-A0A7W9ZH54-F1
#
_cell.length_a   1.000
_cell.length_b   1.000
_cell.length_c   1.000
_cell.angle_alpha   90.00
_cell.angle_beta   90.00
_cell.angle_gamma   90.00
#
_symmetry.space_group_name_H-M   'P 1'
#
loop_
_entity.id
_entity.type
_entity.pdbx_description
1 polymer ?
#
loop_
_entity_poly.entity_id
_entity_poly.type
_entity_poly.pdbx_seq_one_letter_code
_entity_poly.pdbx_strand_id
1 'polypeptide(L)'
;MTDTGYSAYRSSLLAVLAAEDRLPGPAFRTLTEVTDEHGLPEPETGWLLRAAGEFCEEGLIQLEDHALTVSPGAPVAYALTLLGLEQAGALR
;
A
#
# COMPACT_ATOMS: atom_id res chain seq x y z
N MET A 1 -21.27 2.51 8.24
CA MET A 1 -20.52 1.29 7.89
C MET A 1 -19.20 1.33 8.64
N THR A 2 -18.85 0.22 9.28
CA THR A 2 -17.94 0.18 10.43
C THR A 2 -16.48 0.34 10.04
N ASP A 3 -15.83 1.32 10.66
CA ASP A 3 -14.38 1.61 10.66
C ASP A 3 -13.48 0.35 10.79
N THR A 4 -14.03 -0.69 11.43
CA THR A 4 -13.41 -2.03 11.56
C THR A 4 -13.06 -2.69 10.23
N GLY A 5 -13.88 -2.54 9.18
CA GLY A 5 -13.64 -3.17 7.87
C GLY A 5 -12.45 -2.54 7.14
N TYR A 6 -12.37 -1.21 7.19
CA TYR A 6 -11.27 -0.44 6.61
C TYR A 6 -9.95 -0.71 7.35
N SER A 7 -9.99 -0.76 8.69
CA SER A 7 -8.79 -1.06 9.50
C SER A 7 -8.19 -2.44 9.20
N ALA A 8 -9.05 -3.45 9.02
CA ALA A 8 -8.61 -4.79 8.61
C ALA A 8 -8.00 -4.79 7.20
N TYR A 9 -8.66 -4.15 6.24
CA TYR A 9 -8.14 -4.00 4.88
C TYR A 9 -6.78 -3.31 4.85
N ARG A 10 -6.64 -2.18 5.56
CA ARG A 10 -5.39 -1.42 5.69
C ARG A 10 -4.28 -2.30 6.27
N SER A 11 -4.58 -3.08 7.30
CA SER A 11 -3.61 -3.99 7.91
C SER A 11 -3.17 -5.10 6.94
N SER A 12 -4.12 -5.67 6.19
CA SER A 12 -3.84 -6.67 5.15
C SER A 12 -3.02 -6.08 3.99
N LEU A 13 -3.33 -4.86 3.56
CA LEU A 13 -2.60 -4.17 2.51
C LEU A 13 -1.13 -3.98 2.91
N LEU A 14 -0.86 -3.44 4.10
CA LEU A 14 0.53 -3.25 4.57
C LEU A 14 1.31 -4.58 4.63
N ALA A 15 0.66 -5.66 5.07
CA ALA A 15 1.27 -6.99 5.10
C ALA A 15 1.60 -7.52 3.69
N VAL A 16 0.72 -7.28 2.71
CA VAL A 16 0.95 -7.63 1.30
C VAL A 16 2.12 -6.82 0.73
N LEU A 17 2.14 -5.49 0.94
CA LEU A 17 3.23 -4.64 0.45
C LEU A 17 4.59 -5.06 1.04
N ALA A 18 4.62 -5.51 2.30
CA ALA A 18 5.81 -6.01 2.96
C ALA A 18 6.22 -7.43 2.53
N ALA A 19 5.26 -8.28 2.15
CA ALA A 19 5.56 -9.60 1.60
C ALA A 19 6.28 -9.51 0.25
N GLU A 20 5.95 -8.49 -0.54
CA GLU A 20 6.55 -8.20 -1.85
C GLU A 20 8.00 -7.67 -1.77
N ASP A 21 8.41 -7.09 -0.65
CA ASP A 21 9.73 -6.44 -0.48
C ASP A 21 10.93 -7.42 -0.45
N ARG A 22 10.73 -8.69 -0.85
CA ARG A 22 11.75 -9.77 -0.79
C ARG A 22 12.54 -10.01 -2.10
N LEU A 23 12.33 -9.20 -3.13
CA LEU A 23 13.04 -9.28 -4.42
C LEU A 23 13.54 -7.87 -4.78
N PRO A 24 14.47 -7.65 -5.73
CA PRO A 24 15.18 -6.37 -5.88
C PRO A 24 14.22 -5.19 -6.12
N GLY A 25 13.76 -4.59 -5.02
CA GLY A 25 12.83 -3.48 -4.86
C GLY A 25 11.48 -3.62 -5.56
N PRO A 26 10.38 -3.06 -5.04
CA PRO A 26 9.18 -2.76 -5.83
C PRO A 26 9.42 -1.65 -6.89
N ALA A 27 10.68 -1.43 -7.31
CA ALA A 27 10.98 -0.58 -8.45
C ALA A 27 10.10 -1.05 -9.60
N PHE A 28 9.20 -0.19 -10.06
CA PHE A 28 8.27 -0.40 -11.18
C PHE A 28 6.96 -1.16 -10.89
N ARG A 29 6.59 -1.49 -9.65
CA ARG A 29 5.29 -2.13 -9.35
C ARG A 29 4.28 -1.15 -8.76
N THR A 30 3.06 -1.21 -9.26
CA THR A 30 1.95 -0.39 -8.82
C THR A 30 1.18 -1.08 -7.68
N LEU A 31 0.53 -0.29 -6.83
CA LEU A 31 -0.34 -0.80 -5.78
C LEU A 31 -1.40 -1.76 -6.32
N THR A 32 -2.01 -1.43 -7.47
CA THR A 32 -3.05 -2.26 -8.09
C THR A 32 -2.51 -3.61 -8.56
N GLU A 33 -1.35 -3.64 -9.21
CA GLU A 33 -0.71 -4.90 -9.62
C GLU A 33 -0.44 -5.81 -8.41
N VAL A 34 0.05 -5.22 -7.31
CA VAL A 34 0.34 -5.97 -6.08
C VAL A 34 -0.94 -6.49 -5.42
N THR A 35 -1.99 -5.66 -5.30
CA THR A 35 -3.25 -6.11 -4.71
C THR A 35 -3.94 -7.19 -5.53
N ASP A 36 -3.86 -7.10 -6.86
CA ASP A 36 -4.46 -8.09 -7.76
C ASP A 36 -3.71 -9.42 -7.68
N GLU A 37 -2.37 -9.41 -7.68
CA GLU A 37 -1.55 -10.62 -7.59
C GLU A 37 -1.75 -11.36 -6.26
N HIS A 38 -1.94 -10.62 -5.16
CA HIS A 38 -2.16 -11.19 -3.82
C HIS A 38 -3.64 -11.48 -3.51
N GLY A 39 -4.55 -11.21 -4.45
CA GLY A 39 -5.98 -11.43 -4.26
C GLY A 39 -6.55 -10.61 -3.10
N LEU A 40 -6.12 -9.35 -2.98
CA LEU A 40 -6.63 -8.38 -2.01
C LEU A 40 -7.58 -7.38 -2.69
N PRO A 41 -8.81 -7.80 -3.05
CA PRO A 41 -9.75 -6.92 -3.72
C PRO A 41 -10.12 -5.75 -2.81
N GLU A 42 -10.36 -4.61 -3.42
CA GLU A 42 -10.87 -3.43 -2.75
C GLU A 42 -12.35 -3.63 -2.36
N PRO A 43 -12.71 -3.70 -1.06
CA PRO A 43 -14.09 -3.95 -0.65
C PRO A 43 -15.03 -2.78 -0.95
N GLU A 44 -14.51 -1.55 -0.92
CA GLU A 44 -15.22 -0.33 -1.27
C GLU A 44 -14.29 0.60 -2.07
N THR A 45 -14.82 1.15 -3.17
CA THR A 45 -14.09 2.07 -4.06
C THR A 45 -13.38 3.19 -3.27
N GLY A 46 -12.07 3.32 -3.46
CA GLY A 46 -11.23 4.36 -2.87
C GLY A 46 -10.50 3.97 -1.59
N TRP A 47 -10.77 2.81 -1.00
CA TRP A 47 -10.00 2.29 0.14
C TRP A 47 -8.51 2.08 -0.16
N LEU A 48 -8.14 1.63 -1.35
CA LEU A 48 -6.74 1.45 -1.75
C LEU A 48 -5.99 2.79 -1.74
N LEU A 49 -6.56 3.80 -2.40
CA LEU A 49 -5.96 5.14 -2.50
C LEU A 49 -5.95 5.84 -1.14
N ARG A 50 -7.00 5.66 -0.33
CA ARG A 50 -7.05 6.19 1.04
C ARG A 50 -5.95 5.58 1.91
N ALA A 51 -5.80 4.25 1.91
CA ALA A 51 -4.79 3.58 2.70
C ALA A 51 -3.38 3.97 2.24
N ALA A 52 -3.14 4.08 0.93
CA ALA A 52 -1.89 4.57 0.38
C ALA A 52 -1.56 6.01 0.83
N GLY A 53 -2.56 6.90 0.85
CA GLY A 53 -2.43 8.25 1.38
C GLY A 53 -2.04 8.25 2.86
N GLU A 54 -2.78 7.51 3.69
CA GLU A 54 -2.50 7.38 5.13
C GLU A 54 -1.10 6.79 5.38
N PHE A 55 -0.68 5.77 4.62
CA PHE A 55 0.66 5.20 4.73
C PHE A 55 1.76 6.19 4.33
N CYS A 56 1.52 7.01 3.31
CA CYS A 56 2.47 8.03 2.90
C CYS A 56 2.58 9.14 3.96
N GLU A 57 1.46 9.57 4.53
CA GLU A 57 1.43 10.55 5.63
C GLU A 57 2.12 10.03 6.91
N GLU A 58 1.98 8.73 7.20
CA GLU A 58 2.65 8.05 8.32
C GLU A 58 4.11 7.68 8.03
N GLY A 59 4.59 7.86 6.79
CA GLY A 59 5.97 7.53 6.39
C GLY A 59 6.24 6.02 6.24
N LEU A 60 5.20 5.20 6.08
CA LEU A 60 5.32 3.75 5.88
C LEU A 60 5.68 3.41 4.43
N ILE A 61 5.22 4.22 3.48
CA ILE A 61 5.58 4.11 2.06
C ILE A 61 6.03 5.46 1.51
N GLN A 62 6.75 5.43 0.40
CA GLN A 62 6.98 6.56 -0.49
C GLN A 62 6.23 6.30 -1.78
N LEU A 63 5.51 7.30 -2.30
CA LEU A 63 4.88 7.22 -3.61
C LEU A 63 5.85 7.76 -4.65
N GLU A 64 6.21 6.94 -5.64
CA GLU A 64 7.06 7.38 -6.74
C GLU A 64 6.19 8.10 -7.79
N ASP A 65 6.59 9.33 -8.16
CA ASP A 65 6.01 10.15 -9.22
C ASP A 65 4.65 10.86 -8.97
N HIS A 66 4.30 11.16 -7.72
CA HIS A 66 3.14 12.00 -7.43
C HIS A 66 3.48 13.40 -6.87
N ALA A 67 3.40 14.37 -7.77
CA ALA A 67 3.07 15.76 -7.45
C ALA A 67 1.70 15.81 -6.75
N LEU A 68 1.68 15.61 -5.42
CA LEU A 68 0.65 16.00 -4.44
C LEU A 68 -0.84 15.72 -4.74
N THR A 69 -1.19 15.01 -5.82
CA THR A 69 -2.56 14.72 -6.24
C THR A 69 -2.61 13.34 -6.88
N VAL A 70 -3.02 12.34 -6.09
CA VAL A 70 -3.36 11.01 -6.58
C VAL A 70 -4.53 11.16 -7.56
N SER A 71 -4.27 11.05 -8.85
CA SER A 71 -5.33 11.12 -9.86
C SER A 71 -6.07 9.78 -9.88
N PRO A 72 -7.41 9.75 -9.80
CA PRO A 72 -8.18 8.50 -9.91
C PRO A 72 -7.82 7.74 -11.19
N GLY A 73 -7.39 6.48 -11.05
CA GLY A 73 -7.05 5.60 -12.18
C GLY A 73 -5.60 5.70 -12.69
N ALA A 74 -4.76 6.56 -12.11
CA ALA A 74 -3.33 6.54 -12.40
C ALA A 74 -2.64 5.38 -11.67
N PRO A 75 -1.70 4.67 -12.30
CA PRO A 75 -0.88 3.68 -11.62
C PRO A 75 -0.07 4.35 -10.49
N VAL A 76 -0.25 3.89 -9.26
CA VAL A 76 0.46 4.41 -8.09
C VAL A 76 1.63 3.49 -7.79
N ALA A 77 2.82 3.90 -8.20
CA ALA A 77 4.06 3.23 -7.83
C ALA A 77 4.42 3.57 -6.37
N TYR A 78 5.00 2.61 -5.65
CA TYR A 78 5.36 2.79 -4.26
C TYR A 78 6.68 2.12 -3.92
N ALA A 79 7.36 2.65 -2.92
CA ALA A 79 8.47 2.01 -2.23
C ALA A 79 8.12 1.89 -0.74
N LEU A 80 8.33 0.71 -0.15
CA LEU A 80 8.11 0.50 1.28
C LEU A 80 9.32 1.05 2.07
N THR A 81 9.06 1.76 3.17
CA THR A 81 10.15 2.24 4.04
C THR A 81 10.54 1.18 5.06
N LEU A 82 11.70 1.36 5.70
CA LEU A 82 12.09 0.54 6.85
C LEU A 82 11.02 0.57 7.95
N LEU A 83 10.42 1.73 8.21
CA LEU A 83 9.33 1.86 9.18
C LEU A 83 8.09 1.06 8.74
N GLY A 84 7.75 1.09 7.46
CA GLY A 84 6.67 0.26 6.89
C GLY A 84 6.90 -1.23 7.11
N LEU A 85 8.13 -1.71 6.90
CA LEU A 85 8.51 -3.10 7.18
C LEU A 85 8.43 -3.47 8.67
N GLU A 86 8.87 -2.58 9.56
CA GLU A 86 8.76 -2.78 11.00
C GLU A 86 7.30 -2.90 11.42
N GLN A 87 6.46 -1.99 10.93
CA GLN A 87 5.04 -1.93 11.27
C GLN A 87 4.22 -3.07 10.65
N ALA A 88 4.66 -3.60 9.51
CA ALA A 88 4.13 -4.84 8.93
C ALA A 88 4.52 -6.10 9.74
N GLY A 89 5.45 -5.99 10.68
CA GLY A 89 6.02 -7.12 11.41
C GLY A 89 6.95 -8.00 10.57
N ALA A 90 7.48 -7.46 9.47
CA ALA A 90 8.34 -8.17 8.52
C ALA A 90 9.83 -8.21 8.93
N LEU A 91 10.24 -7.33 9.85
CA LEU A 91 11.57 -7.33 10.47
C LEU A 91 11.53 -8.18 11.75
N ARG A 92 11.96 -9.43 11.66
CA ARG A 92 12.17 -10.35 12.80
C ARG A 92 13.51 -11.06 12.66
#